data_AF-A0A939TU83-F1
#
_entry.id   AF-A0A939TU83-F1
#
_cell.length_a   1.000
_cell.length_b   1.000
_cell.length_c   1.000
_cell.angle_alpha   90.00
_cell.angle_beta   90.00
_cell.angle_gamma   90.00
#
_symmetry.space_group_name_H-M   'P 1'
#
loop_
_entity.id
_entity.type
_entity.pdbx_description
1 polymer ?
#
loop_
_entity_poly.entity_id
_entity_poly.type
_entity_poly.pdbx_seq_one_letter_code
_entity_poly.pdbx_strand_id
1 'polypeptide(L)'
;MSEAPEPTPSANTGVDADDARRALDDRYGRTRSRGIDRRFGWIAGGIAVIAGMTILLVGGWQQTATVEFQDIGRTIVDEHRVDVRFEVTGPAHTPVACAVEAQNPTKAIVGWKIVELPVTEERSHSVSTTVTTTNRATTGSVKSCWVLEDPE
;
A
#
# COMPACT_ATOMS: atom_id res chain seq x y z
N MET A 1 18.38 85.13 24.75
CA MET A 1 18.64 83.90 24.00
C MET A 1 17.78 82.82 24.63
N SER A 2 16.82 82.30 23.86
CA SER A 2 15.70 81.45 24.29
C SER A 2 16.08 79.99 24.58
N GLU A 3 15.43 79.41 25.60
CA GLU A 3 14.57 78.19 25.63
C GLU A 3 14.75 77.16 24.46
N ALA A 4 14.64 75.84 24.61
CA ALA A 4 13.73 75.03 25.45
C ALA A 4 14.09 73.51 25.32
N PRO A 5 13.39 72.60 26.04
CA PRO A 5 13.86 71.26 26.42
C PRO A 5 13.39 70.07 25.54
N GLU A 6 14.03 68.91 25.81
CA GLU A 6 13.74 67.46 25.61
C GLU A 6 12.59 66.97 24.70
N PRO A 7 12.73 65.78 24.06
CA PRO A 7 12.09 64.60 24.67
C PRO A 7 12.79 63.25 24.43
N THR A 8 12.71 62.36 25.42
CA THR A 8 13.00 60.91 25.29
C THR A 8 11.74 60.17 24.81
N PRO A 9 11.80 59.27 23.81
CA PRO A 9 10.71 58.32 23.58
C PRO A 9 11.15 56.87 23.80
N SER A 10 10.46 56.25 24.75
CA SER A 10 10.52 54.86 25.18
C SER A 10 9.44 54.01 24.46
N ALA A 11 9.74 52.71 24.34
CA ALA A 11 8.82 51.57 24.43
C ALA A 11 7.87 51.14 23.29
N ASN A 12 7.68 51.88 22.18
CA ASN A 12 6.78 51.42 21.10
C ASN A 12 7.50 50.99 19.81
N THR A 13 8.82 50.91 19.86
CA THR A 13 9.69 50.78 18.69
C THR A 13 9.40 49.55 17.84
N GLY A 14 8.85 48.47 18.41
CA GLY A 14 8.55 47.25 17.65
C GLY A 14 7.34 47.38 16.73
N VAL A 15 6.21 47.85 17.26
CA VAL A 15 4.96 48.03 16.49
C VAL A 15 5.11 49.19 15.51
N ASP A 16 5.73 50.29 15.94
CA ASP A 16 5.98 51.45 15.09
C ASP A 16 6.99 51.14 13.97
N ALA A 17 8.00 50.31 14.24
CA ALA A 17 8.95 49.91 13.20
C ALA A 17 8.30 48.99 12.16
N ASP A 18 7.39 48.11 12.56
CA ASP A 18 6.70 47.22 11.61
C ASP A 18 5.70 47.99 10.74
N ASP A 19 4.97 48.95 11.29
CA ASP A 19 4.08 49.81 10.51
C ASP A 19 4.84 50.82 9.64
N ALA A 20 5.94 51.38 10.14
CA ALA A 20 6.84 52.20 9.33
C ALA A 20 7.44 51.40 8.17
N ARG A 21 7.83 50.13 8.40
CA ARG A 21 8.33 49.25 7.34
C ARG A 21 7.27 48.95 6.29
N ARG A 22 6.03 48.66 6.69
CA ARG A 22 4.90 48.44 5.77
C ARG A 22 4.58 49.68 4.94
N ALA A 23 4.55 50.86 5.55
CA ALA A 23 4.29 52.13 4.87
C ALA A 23 5.41 52.52 3.90
N LEU A 24 6.67 52.23 4.26
CA LEU A 24 7.82 52.39 3.38
C LEU A 24 7.76 51.39 2.22
N ASP A 25 7.43 50.12 2.46
CA ASP A 25 7.31 49.11 1.42
C ASP A 25 6.16 49.41 0.44
N ASP A 26 5.04 49.98 0.91
CA ASP A 26 3.88 50.41 0.11
C ASP A 26 4.20 51.65 -0.76
N ARG A 27 4.91 52.63 -0.20
CA ARG A 27 5.31 53.86 -0.92
C ARG A 27 6.51 53.67 -1.86
N TYR A 28 7.42 52.75 -1.54
CA TYR A 28 8.58 52.41 -2.38
C TYR A 28 8.40 51.12 -3.20
N GLY A 29 7.18 50.58 -3.24
CA GLY A 29 6.77 49.55 -4.20
C GLY A 29 7.51 48.22 -4.06
N ARG A 30 7.97 47.87 -2.86
CA ARG A 30 8.60 46.57 -2.62
C ARG A 30 7.54 45.56 -2.21
N THR A 31 6.57 45.31 -3.09
CA THR A 31 5.75 44.11 -2.94
C THR A 31 6.70 42.94 -3.11
N ARG A 32 7.08 42.28 -2.02
CA ARG A 32 7.68 40.95 -2.10
C ARG A 32 6.55 40.05 -2.58
N SER A 33 6.32 40.02 -3.90
CA SER A 33 5.44 39.03 -4.48
C SER A 33 6.07 37.71 -4.07
N ARG A 34 5.45 37.05 -3.10
CA ARG A 34 5.72 35.64 -2.82
C ARG A 34 5.09 34.84 -3.97
N GLY A 35 5.40 35.21 -5.20
CA GLY A 35 5.23 34.33 -6.34
C GLY A 35 6.25 33.25 -6.09
N ILE A 36 5.78 32.06 -5.70
CA ILE A 36 6.61 30.87 -5.63
C ILE A 36 7.50 30.89 -6.87
N ASP A 37 8.82 31.07 -6.69
CA ASP A 37 9.71 31.24 -7.82
C ASP A 37 9.43 30.09 -8.76
N ARG A 38 9.16 30.38 -10.04
CA ARG A 38 8.83 29.36 -11.04
C ARG A 38 9.83 28.19 -11.01
N ARG A 39 11.06 28.46 -10.57
CA ARG A 39 12.13 27.51 -10.24
C ARG A 39 11.73 26.44 -9.20
N PHE A 40 11.12 26.82 -8.08
CA PHE A 40 10.57 25.88 -7.09
C PHE A 40 9.47 25.01 -7.69
N GLY A 41 8.62 25.58 -8.55
CA GLY A 41 7.61 24.80 -9.29
C GLY A 41 8.23 23.74 -10.20
N TRP A 42 9.28 24.08 -10.95
CA TRP A 42 10.02 23.12 -11.79
C TRP A 42 10.74 22.04 -10.98
N ILE A 43 11.34 22.40 -9.84
CA ILE A 43 12.02 21.44 -8.95
C ILE A 43 11.01 20.47 -8.35
N ALA A 44 9.89 20.98 -7.81
CA ALA A 44 8.84 20.15 -7.23
C ALA A 44 8.20 19.23 -8.28
N GLY A 45 7.95 19.74 -9.49
CA GLY A 45 7.46 18.94 -10.61
C GLY A 45 8.44 17.84 -11.01
N GLY A 46 9.74 18.15 -11.09
CA GLY A 46 10.78 17.17 -11.37
C GLY A 46 10.86 16.07 -10.32
N ILE A 47 10.81 16.43 -9.03
CA ILE A 47 10.79 15.47 -7.93
C ILE A 47 9.54 14.58 -8.01
N ALA A 48 8.37 15.14 -8.28
CA ALA A 48 7.13 14.38 -8.38
C ALA A 48 7.17 13.37 -9.54
N VAL A 49 7.72 13.74 -10.70
CA VAL A 49 7.89 12.84 -11.85
C VAL A 49 8.87 11.72 -11.53
N ILE A 50 10.01 12.04 -10.92
CA ILE A 50 11.01 11.03 -10.52
C ILE A 50 10.39 10.07 -9.50
N ALA A 51 9.71 10.59 -8.46
CA ALA A 51 9.04 9.77 -7.46
C ALA A 51 7.98 8.85 -8.11
N GLY A 52 7.13 9.39 -8.98
CA GLY A 52 6.15 8.60 -9.73
C GLY A 52 6.80 7.50 -10.56
N MET A 53 7.89 7.80 -11.27
CA MET A 53 8.63 6.81 -12.05
C MET A 53 9.27 5.74 -11.17
N THR A 54 9.84 6.11 -10.02
CA THR A 54 10.42 5.13 -9.07
C THR A 54 9.36 4.19 -8.51
N ILE A 55 8.16 4.70 -8.18
CA ILE A 55 7.05 3.86 -7.70
C ILE A 55 6.59 2.88 -8.78
N LEU A 56 6.49 3.32 -10.05
CA LEU A 56 6.14 2.44 -11.16
C LEU A 56 7.22 1.37 -11.43
N LEU A 57 8.49 1.75 -11.35
CA LEU A 57 9.62 0.84 -11.59
C LEU A 57 9.80 -0.17 -10.46
N VAL A 58 9.57 0.19 -9.20
CA VAL A 58 9.81 -0.66 -8.03
C VAL A 58 8.55 -1.39 -7.57
N GLY A 59 7.36 -0.82 -7.79
CA GLY A 59 6.09 -1.37 -7.31
C GLY A 59 5.69 -2.72 -7.92
N GLY A 60 6.25 -3.09 -9.07
CA GLY A 60 5.97 -4.37 -9.74
C GLY A 60 6.79 -5.58 -9.24
N TRP A 61 7.79 -5.39 -8.38
CA TRP A 61 8.73 -6.46 -7.99
C TRP A 61 8.29 -7.28 -6.78
N GLN A 62 7.00 -7.39 -6.50
CA GLN A 62 6.48 -8.39 -5.57
C GLN A 62 6.43 -9.74 -6.29
N GLN A 63 7.61 -10.30 -6.57
CA GLN A 63 7.76 -11.64 -7.10
C GLN A 63 7.56 -12.61 -5.92
N THR A 64 6.32 -12.87 -5.53
CA THR A 64 6.00 -13.98 -4.63
C THR A 64 6.62 -15.25 -5.20
N ALA A 65 7.40 -15.96 -4.39
CA ALA A 65 8.07 -17.22 -4.75
C ALA A 65 7.15 -18.07 -5.64
N THR A 66 7.63 -18.43 -6.84
CA THR A 66 6.84 -18.92 -7.97
C THR A 66 6.21 -20.29 -7.69
N VAL A 67 5.19 -20.32 -6.83
CA VAL A 67 4.25 -21.41 -6.71
C VAL A 67 3.02 -21.00 -7.49
N GLU A 68 2.87 -21.59 -8.67
CA GLU A 68 1.69 -21.39 -9.50
C GLU A 68 0.59 -22.31 -9.00
N PHE A 69 -0.65 -21.85 -9.00
CA PHE A 69 -1.80 -22.66 -8.63
C PHE A 69 -2.96 -22.43 -9.59
N GLN A 70 -3.70 -23.50 -9.88
CA GLN A 70 -4.85 -23.46 -10.77
C GLN A 70 -6.03 -24.22 -10.16
N ASP A 71 -7.17 -23.55 -10.01
CA ASP A 71 -8.40 -24.22 -9.61
C ASP A 71 -8.94 -25.08 -10.77
N ILE A 72 -9.06 -26.39 -10.56
CA ILE A 72 -9.52 -27.34 -11.58
C ILE A 72 -10.94 -27.86 -11.32
N GLY A 73 -11.47 -27.69 -10.11
CA GLY A 73 -12.85 -28.07 -9.83
C GLY A 73 -13.32 -27.80 -8.41
N ARG A 74 -14.64 -27.86 -8.23
CA ARG A 74 -15.30 -27.80 -6.92
C ARG A 74 -16.55 -28.66 -6.89
N THR A 75 -16.87 -29.20 -5.73
CA THR A 75 -18.08 -30.00 -5.49
C THR A 75 -18.69 -29.59 -4.16
N ILE A 76 -19.94 -29.12 -4.18
CA ILE A 76 -20.67 -28.77 -2.95
C ILE A 76 -21.21 -30.06 -2.37
N VAL A 77 -20.72 -30.45 -1.20
CA VAL A 77 -21.10 -31.70 -0.54
C VAL A 77 -22.38 -31.49 0.27
N ASP A 78 -22.40 -30.46 1.12
CA ASP A 78 -23.56 -30.06 1.91
C ASP A 78 -23.49 -28.57 2.29
N GLU A 79 -24.39 -28.12 3.18
CA GLU A 79 -24.49 -26.73 3.64
C GLU A 79 -23.21 -26.23 4.37
N HIS A 80 -22.42 -27.15 4.92
CA HIS A 80 -21.25 -26.87 5.77
C HIS A 80 -19.95 -27.46 5.20
N ARG A 81 -19.95 -27.99 3.97
CA ARG A 81 -18.77 -28.62 3.35
C ARG A 81 -18.74 -28.44 1.84
N VAL A 82 -17.55 -28.07 1.35
CA VAL A 82 -17.22 -28.03 -0.07
C VAL A 82 -15.90 -28.73 -0.32
N ASP A 83 -15.86 -29.56 -1.35
CA ASP A 83 -14.62 -30.16 -1.86
C ASP A 83 -14.06 -29.25 -2.95
N VAL A 84 -12.78 -28.91 -2.81
CA VAL A 84 -12.04 -28.06 -3.75
C VAL A 84 -10.90 -28.87 -4.33
N ARG A 85 -10.75 -28.81 -5.65
CA ARG A 85 -9.69 -29.46 -6.39
C ARG A 85 -8.87 -28.44 -7.15
N PHE A 86 -7.58 -28.47 -6.94
CA PHE A 86 -6.63 -27.52 -7.52
C PHE A 86 -5.34 -28.23 -7.93
N GLU A 87 -4.66 -27.68 -8.92
CA GLU A 87 -3.32 -28.07 -9.34
C GLU A 87 -2.32 -27.07 -8.76
N VAL A 88 -1.20 -27.57 -8.25
CA VAL A 88 -0.11 -26.75 -7.74
C VAL A 88 1.14 -27.09 -8.55
N THR A 89 1.79 -26.05 -9.07
CA THR A 89 3.10 -26.17 -9.72
C THR A 89 4.15 -25.42 -8.92
N GLY A 90 5.19 -26.13 -8.48
CA GLY A 90 6.27 -25.56 -7.68
C GLY A 90 7.62 -26.24 -7.91
N PRO A 91 8.67 -25.78 -7.20
CA PRO A 91 9.98 -26.43 -7.23
C PRO A 91 9.89 -27.86 -6.70
N ALA A 92 10.61 -28.79 -7.35
CA ALA A 92 10.67 -30.18 -6.89
C ALA A 92 11.31 -30.26 -5.50
N HIS A 93 10.89 -31.24 -4.69
CA HIS A 93 11.41 -31.48 -3.34
C HIS A 93 11.24 -30.32 -2.34
N THR A 94 10.33 -29.39 -2.60
CA THR A 94 10.09 -28.23 -1.72
C THR A 94 8.73 -28.36 -1.05
N PRO A 95 8.62 -28.27 0.30
CA PRO A 95 7.34 -28.29 0.98
C PRO A 95 6.56 -27.00 0.66
N VAL A 96 5.28 -27.15 0.34
CA VAL A 96 4.39 -26.04 -0.04
C VAL A 96 3.13 -26.13 0.80
N ALA A 97 2.59 -24.98 1.18
CA ALA A 97 1.26 -24.86 1.76
C ALA A 97 0.38 -23.96 0.90
N CYS A 98 -0.91 -24.30 0.81
CA CYS A 98 -1.91 -23.53 0.10
C CYS A 98 -3.07 -23.16 1.02
N ALA A 99 -3.47 -21.89 0.98
CA ALA A 99 -4.68 -21.41 1.62
C ALA A 99 -5.86 -21.58 0.65
N VAL A 100 -6.82 -22.41 1.05
CA VAL A 100 -8.05 -22.67 0.31
C VAL A 100 -9.21 -21.99 1.04
N GLU A 101 -10.05 -21.30 0.29
CA GLU A 101 -11.22 -20.61 0.83
C GLU A 101 -12.50 -21.04 0.13
N ALA A 102 -13.60 -20.91 0.87
CA ALA A 102 -14.94 -21.16 0.40
C ALA A 102 -15.76 -19.88 0.55
N GLN A 103 -16.52 -19.54 -0.49
CA GLN A 103 -17.28 -18.30 -0.58
C GLN A 103 -18.77 -18.57 -0.86
N ASN A 104 -19.62 -17.70 -0.33
CA ASN A 104 -21.06 -17.69 -0.58
C ASN A 104 -21.42 -16.92 -1.89
N PRO A 105 -22.71 -16.77 -2.26
CA PRO A 105 -23.11 -16.04 -3.46
C PRO A 105 -22.71 -14.56 -3.48
N THR A 106 -22.52 -13.94 -2.31
CA THR A 106 -22.08 -12.55 -2.16
C THR A 106 -20.56 -12.43 -2.09
N LYS A 107 -19.80 -13.51 -2.38
CA LYS A 107 -18.34 -13.60 -2.28
C LYS A 107 -17.79 -13.40 -0.85
N ALA A 108 -18.62 -13.56 0.17
CA ALA A 108 -18.16 -13.56 1.55
C ALA A 108 -17.50 -14.91 1.85
N ILE A 109 -16.35 -14.87 2.51
CA ILE A 109 -15.62 -16.07 2.95
C ILE A 109 -16.42 -16.72 4.09
N VAL A 110 -16.84 -17.96 3.87
CA VAL A 110 -17.64 -18.76 4.82
C VAL A 110 -16.85 -19.95 5.39
N GLY A 111 -15.67 -20.23 4.85
CA GLY A 111 -14.75 -21.25 5.36
C GLY A 111 -13.36 -21.06 4.76
N TRP A 112 -12.34 -21.49 5.50
CA TRP A 112 -10.95 -21.47 5.05
C TRP A 112 -10.19 -22.65 5.64
N LYS A 113 -9.14 -23.09 4.93
CA LYS A 113 -8.28 -24.18 5.37
C LYS A 113 -6.89 -24.01 4.75
N ILE A 114 -5.85 -24.20 5.57
CA ILE A 114 -4.48 -24.35 5.07
C ILE A 114 -4.23 -25.84 4.84
N VAL A 115 -3.72 -26.16 3.66
CA VAL A 115 -3.34 -27.52 3.29
C VAL A 115 -1.85 -27.54 3.03
N GLU A 116 -1.14 -28.34 3.81
CA GLU A 116 0.26 -28.66 3.57
C GLU A 116 0.32 -29.80 2.56
N LEU A 117 1.06 -29.58 1.47
CA LEU A 117 1.21 -30.56 0.41
C LEU A 117 2.40 -31.48 0.71
N PRO A 118 2.27 -32.80 0.47
CA PRO A 118 3.40 -33.70 0.61
C PRO A 118 4.50 -33.31 -0.39
N VAL A 119 5.75 -33.54 -0.01
CA VAL A 119 6.89 -33.30 -0.89
C VAL A 119 6.83 -34.29 -2.06
N THR A 120 6.66 -33.78 -3.28
CA THR A 120 6.63 -34.58 -4.52
C THR A 120 7.87 -34.32 -5.37
N GLU A 121 8.28 -35.32 -6.16
CA GLU A 121 9.31 -35.14 -7.18
C GLU A 121 8.76 -34.47 -8.46
N GLU A 122 7.45 -34.59 -8.67
CA GLU A 122 6.73 -33.95 -9.77
C GLU A 122 6.57 -32.45 -9.50
N ARG A 123 6.84 -31.63 -10.52
CA ARG A 123 6.68 -30.18 -10.43
C ARG A 123 5.22 -29.74 -10.35
N SER A 124 4.32 -30.44 -11.02
CA SER A 124 2.88 -30.16 -11.00
C SER A 124 2.14 -31.38 -10.47
N HIS A 125 1.24 -31.16 -9.51
CA HIS A 125 0.38 -32.21 -9.00
C HIS A 125 -1.00 -31.66 -8.58
N SER A 126 -2.02 -32.51 -8.70
CA SER A 126 -3.39 -32.17 -8.34
C SER A 126 -3.72 -32.58 -6.91
N VAL A 127 -4.33 -31.67 -6.14
CA VAL A 127 -4.77 -31.89 -4.77
C VAL A 127 -6.27 -31.69 -4.64
N SER A 128 -6.90 -32.51 -3.81
CA SER A 128 -8.30 -32.40 -3.43
C SER A 128 -8.41 -32.25 -1.92
N THR A 129 -9.11 -31.22 -1.45
CA THR A 129 -9.30 -30.96 -0.02
C THR A 129 -10.75 -30.57 0.27
N THR A 130 -11.26 -31.03 1.40
CA THR A 130 -12.55 -30.60 1.94
C THR A 130 -12.35 -29.40 2.86
N VAL A 131 -13.12 -28.34 2.63
CA VAL A 131 -13.20 -27.14 3.46
C VAL A 131 -14.54 -27.15 4.22
N THR A 132 -14.46 -27.05 5.55
CA THR A 132 -15.65 -26.87 6.40
C THR A 132 -16.10 -25.41 6.37
N THR A 133 -17.39 -25.19 6.21
CA THR A 133 -18.00 -23.87 6.06
C THR A 133 -19.04 -23.62 7.14
N THR A 134 -19.21 -22.36 7.49
CA THR A 134 -20.21 -21.88 8.47
C THR A 134 -21.60 -21.65 7.85
N ASN A 135 -21.65 -21.58 6.52
CA ASN A 135 -22.85 -21.39 5.72
C ASN A 135 -22.60 -22.00 4.33
N ARG A 136 -23.64 -22.12 3.51
CA ARG A 136 -23.54 -22.67 2.16
C ARG A 136 -22.49 -21.96 1.32
N ALA A 137 -21.49 -22.73 0.88
CA ALA A 137 -20.58 -22.28 -0.15
C ALA A 137 -21.18 -22.50 -1.54
N THR A 138 -20.98 -21.52 -2.42
CA THR A 138 -21.21 -21.67 -3.86
C THR A 138 -19.92 -21.80 -4.63
N THR A 139 -18.82 -21.26 -4.08
CA THR A 139 -17.50 -21.23 -4.71
C THR A 139 -16.48 -21.73 -3.70
N GLY A 140 -15.44 -22.41 -4.19
CA GLY A 140 -14.23 -22.72 -3.45
C GLY A 140 -13.04 -22.59 -4.38
N SER A 141 -11.98 -21.95 -3.89
CA SER A 141 -10.81 -21.56 -4.68
C SER A 141 -9.56 -21.48 -3.81
N VAL A 142 -8.39 -21.66 -4.42
CA VAL A 142 -7.12 -21.36 -3.79
C VAL A 142 -6.90 -19.85 -3.76
N LYS A 143 -6.59 -19.30 -2.60
CA LYS A 143 -6.28 -17.88 -2.43
C LYS A 143 -4.81 -17.58 -2.71
N SER A 144 -3.94 -18.40 -2.17
CA SER A 144 -2.48 -18.24 -2.25
C SER A 144 -1.79 -19.54 -1.86
N CYS A 145 -0.65 -19.81 -2.49
CA CYS A 145 0.28 -20.85 -2.07
C CYS A 145 1.66 -20.25 -1.77
N TRP A 146 2.39 -20.87 -0.85
CA TRP A 146 3.74 -20.45 -0.47
C TRP A 146 4.59 -21.67 -0.13
N VAL A 147 5.90 -21.52 -0.32
CA VAL A 147 6.88 -22.50 0.16
C VAL A 147 6.95 -22.41 1.69
N LEU A 148 6.97 -23.55 2.35
CA LEU A 148 7.29 -23.63 3.78
C LEU A 148 8.81 -23.60 3.89
N GLU A 149 9.36 -22.49 4.37
CA GLU A 149 10.77 -22.46 4.79
C GLU A 149 10.85 -23.24 6.12
N ASP A 150 11.69 -24.28 6.17
CA ASP A 150 11.93 -25.00 7.42
C ASP A 150 12.55 -24.02 8.44
N PRO A 151 11.94 -23.80 9.62
CA PRO A 151 12.60 -23.05 10.68
C PRO A 151 13.70 -23.93 11.27
N GLU A 152 14.96 -23.60 10.97
CA GLU A 152 16.15 -24.17 11.65
C GLU A 152 16.11 -23.96 13.18
#